data_AF-A0A2J8ADH5-F1
#
_entry.id   AF-A0A2J8ADH5-F1
#
_cell.length_a   1.000
_cell.length_b   1.000
_cell.length_c   1.000
_cell.angle_alpha   90.00
_cell.angle_beta   90.00
_cell.angle_gamma   90.00
#
_symmetry.space_group_name_H-M   'P 1'
#
loop_
_entity.id
_entity.type
_entity.pdbx_description
1 polymer ?
#
loop_
_entity_poly.entity_id
_entity_poly.type
_entity_poly.pdbx_seq_one_letter_code
_entity_poly.pdbx_strand_id
1 'polypeptide(L)'
;MMHTHGLQHAGRMNGNTLDEYGEYGDPSDVMGAFAGAGNGLLCPNAPNRYLLGWASTIAENDGDREGSFGNLAAANFTRDSWIMGLTIPAASQSSQSMVVVNIGAANTAVGAARTLYPRYYISYRVRNTTMGAFDSGLPAEQSRRVFIHAYNGTQDLRAPQNFHAKSVLLASGQASFTWTSPFWNASVLLGGGLVVRVERVNDTEAIVALCRQTMLKEAGEACGDGVDNDCDGKPDSEDPDCL
;
A
#
# COMPACT_ATOMS: atom_id res chain seq x y z
N MET A 1 14.69 -15.55 13.65
CA MET A 1 13.56 -16.52 13.53
C MET A 1 12.75 -16.28 12.26
N MET A 2 12.39 -15.04 11.91
CA MET A 2 11.56 -14.74 10.71
C MET A 2 12.11 -15.27 9.36
N HIS A 3 13.43 -15.32 9.16
CA HIS A 3 14.01 -15.93 7.95
C HIS A 3 13.64 -17.42 7.76
N THR A 4 13.44 -18.20 8.83
CA THR A 4 13.04 -19.62 8.71
C THR A 4 11.60 -19.78 8.23
N HIS A 5 10.81 -18.71 8.27
CA HIS A 5 9.48 -18.65 7.68
C HIS A 5 9.52 -18.07 6.25
N GLY A 6 10.70 -17.96 5.66
CA GLY A 6 10.88 -17.44 4.30
C GLY A 6 10.71 -15.93 4.20
N LEU A 7 10.89 -15.15 5.27
CA LEU A 7 10.94 -13.69 5.14
C LEU A 7 12.32 -13.21 4.72
N GLN A 8 12.36 -12.24 3.80
CA GLN A 8 13.57 -11.47 3.45
C GLN A 8 13.60 -10.15 4.22
N HIS A 9 14.73 -9.44 4.14
CA HIS A 9 14.85 -8.11 4.71
C HIS A 9 13.83 -7.14 4.12
N ALA A 10 13.41 -6.15 4.92
CA ALA A 10 12.48 -5.11 4.52
C ALA A 10 13.23 -3.80 4.27
N GLY A 11 13.24 -3.38 3.01
CA GLY A 11 13.91 -2.17 2.57
C GLY A 11 13.04 -0.94 2.69
N ARG A 12 13.63 0.24 2.50
CA ARG A 12 12.92 1.51 2.38
C ARG A 12 13.44 2.29 1.18
N MET A 13 12.55 3.00 0.50
CA MET A 13 12.93 3.96 -0.55
C MET A 13 13.25 5.32 0.06
N ASN A 14 14.30 5.94 -0.47
CA ASN A 14 14.63 7.34 -0.27
C ASN A 14 14.71 7.99 -1.67
N GLY A 15 13.64 8.67 -2.09
CA GLY A 15 13.47 9.09 -3.46
C GLY A 15 13.33 7.87 -4.40
N ASN A 16 14.16 7.81 -5.45
CA ASN A 16 14.16 6.74 -6.44
C ASN A 16 15.18 5.63 -6.16
N THR A 17 15.85 5.68 -5.01
CA THR A 17 16.87 4.70 -4.61
C THR A 17 16.47 4.03 -3.30
N LEU A 18 17.00 2.83 -3.04
CA LEU A 18 16.97 2.30 -1.68
C LEU A 18 17.73 3.25 -0.75
N ASP A 19 17.24 3.39 0.47
CA ASP A 19 17.85 4.19 1.53
C ASP A 19 19.33 3.76 1.78
N GLU A 20 20.10 4.57 2.52
CA GLU A 20 21.49 4.27 2.90
C GLU A 20 21.60 2.92 3.64
N TYR A 21 20.55 2.56 4.39
CA TYR A 21 20.41 1.28 5.07
C TYR A 21 19.99 0.12 4.14
N GLY A 22 19.83 0.41 2.84
CA GLY A 22 19.62 -0.53 1.75
C GLY A 22 18.46 -1.48 1.98
N GLU A 23 18.81 -2.75 2.16
CA GLU A 23 17.84 -3.83 2.36
C GLU A 23 17.22 -3.86 3.76
N TYR A 24 17.75 -3.12 4.74
CA TYR A 24 17.26 -3.05 6.13
C TYR A 24 16.60 -1.70 6.45
N GLY A 25 16.20 -0.93 5.43
CA GLY A 25 15.79 0.45 5.62
C GLY A 25 14.41 0.67 6.25
N ASP A 26 13.55 -0.34 6.36
CA ASP A 26 12.18 -0.17 6.88
C ASP A 26 12.16 -0.06 8.42
N PRO A 27 11.91 1.11 9.03
CA PRO A 27 11.87 1.26 10.49
C PRO A 27 10.61 0.68 11.13
N SER A 28 9.65 0.22 10.33
CA SER A 28 8.38 -0.35 10.79
C SER A 28 8.34 -1.88 10.78
N ASP A 29 9.43 -2.54 10.37
CA ASP A 29 9.51 -4.00 10.25
C ASP A 29 10.72 -4.55 11.03
N VAL A 30 10.51 -5.69 11.70
CA VAL A 30 11.56 -6.51 12.34
C VAL A 30 12.61 -7.05 11.37
N MET A 31 12.26 -7.17 10.10
CA MET A 31 13.12 -7.52 8.97
C MET A 31 13.81 -6.29 8.34
N GLY A 32 13.47 -5.08 8.79
CA GLY A 32 14.11 -3.84 8.39
C GLY A 32 15.04 -3.30 9.50
N ALA A 33 14.84 -2.05 9.89
CA ALA A 33 15.66 -1.36 10.86
C ALA A 33 15.20 -1.65 12.30
N PHE A 34 15.32 -2.91 12.73
CA PHE A 34 14.88 -3.36 14.06
C PHE A 34 15.55 -2.61 15.23
N ALA A 35 16.74 -2.05 15.03
CA ALA A 35 17.46 -1.32 16.09
C ALA A 35 16.62 -0.19 16.73
N GLY A 36 15.69 0.41 15.97
CA GLY A 36 14.78 1.43 16.48
C GLY A 36 13.74 0.92 17.50
N ALA A 37 13.58 -0.40 17.64
CA ALA A 37 12.57 -1.01 18.51
C ALA A 37 12.95 -1.04 20.00
N GLY A 38 14.23 -0.92 20.32
CA GLY A 38 14.73 -1.03 21.70
C GLY A 38 14.26 -2.32 22.37
N ASN A 39 13.60 -2.20 23.51
CA ASN A 39 13.03 -3.33 24.27
C ASN A 39 11.58 -3.67 23.89
N GLY A 40 11.00 -2.98 22.90
CA GLY A 40 9.63 -3.22 22.45
C GLY A 40 9.55 -4.33 21.40
N LEU A 41 8.33 -4.83 21.17
CA LEU A 41 8.05 -5.76 20.08
C LEU A 41 7.77 -4.96 18.80
N LEU A 42 8.53 -5.21 17.74
CA LEU A 42 8.25 -4.69 16.40
C LEU A 42 7.66 -5.82 15.55
N CYS A 43 6.48 -5.61 14.97
CA CYS A 43 5.80 -6.63 14.18
C CYS A 43 6.14 -6.48 12.68
N PRO A 44 6.12 -7.57 11.88
CA PRO A 44 6.40 -7.47 10.44
C PRO A 44 5.45 -6.50 9.72
N ASN A 45 5.89 -5.90 8.62
CA ASN A 45 5.10 -5.01 7.78
C ASN A 45 3.98 -5.76 7.05
N ALA A 46 3.09 -5.01 6.39
CA ALA A 46 1.90 -5.59 5.77
C ALA A 46 2.19 -6.69 4.73
N PRO A 47 3.11 -6.50 3.76
CA PRO A 47 3.47 -7.57 2.83
C PRO A 47 3.95 -8.85 3.53
N ASN A 48 4.81 -8.72 4.53
CA ASN A 48 5.34 -9.86 5.27
C ASN A 48 4.25 -10.59 6.08
N ARG A 49 3.37 -9.85 6.76
CA ARG A 49 2.23 -10.44 7.48
C ARG A 49 1.22 -11.12 6.54
N TYR A 50 1.00 -10.53 5.37
CA TYR A 50 0.13 -11.10 4.34
C TYR A 50 0.71 -12.41 3.79
N LEU A 51 2.02 -12.43 3.47
CA LEU A 51 2.72 -13.62 3.00
C LEU A 51 2.67 -14.77 4.02
N LEU A 52 2.82 -14.45 5.31
CA LEU A 52 2.74 -15.43 6.40
C LEU A 52 1.30 -15.90 6.70
N GLY A 53 0.29 -15.27 6.12
CA GLY A 53 -1.11 -15.51 6.46
C GLY A 53 -1.51 -15.04 7.86
N TRP A 54 -0.73 -14.15 8.48
CA TRP A 54 -1.01 -13.60 9.82
C TRP A 54 -1.95 -12.39 9.76
N ALA A 55 -2.06 -11.76 8.61
CA ALA A 55 -2.99 -10.69 8.35
C ALA A 55 -3.56 -10.83 6.92
N SER A 56 -4.78 -10.35 6.74
CA SER A 56 -5.48 -10.31 5.46
C SER A 56 -5.97 -8.90 5.16
N THR A 57 -6.56 -8.73 3.99
CA THR A 57 -7.16 -7.48 3.56
C THR A 57 -8.43 -7.16 4.37
N ILE A 58 -8.78 -5.88 4.43
CA ILE A 58 -10.00 -5.41 5.10
C ILE A 58 -11.24 -6.08 4.50
N ALA A 59 -12.21 -6.37 5.36
CA ALA A 59 -13.49 -6.95 4.99
C ALA A 59 -14.58 -5.88 4.92
N GLU A 60 -15.54 -6.06 4.04
CA GLU A 60 -16.74 -5.23 4.01
C GLU A 60 -17.66 -5.51 5.22
N ASN A 61 -17.72 -6.76 5.65
CA ASN A 61 -18.57 -7.26 6.73
C ASN A 61 -18.03 -8.60 7.26
N ASP A 62 -18.62 -9.11 8.35
CA ASP A 62 -18.23 -10.37 8.99
C ASP A 62 -18.31 -11.62 8.07
N GLY A 63 -19.04 -11.51 6.95
CA GLY A 63 -19.14 -12.54 5.92
C GLY A 63 -17.94 -12.57 4.97
N ASP A 64 -17.23 -11.46 4.79
CA ASP A 64 -16.03 -11.35 3.94
C ASP A 64 -14.76 -11.78 4.68
N ARG A 65 -14.71 -13.07 5.03
CA ARG A 65 -13.58 -13.64 5.78
C ARG A 65 -12.27 -13.66 5.00
N GLU A 66 -12.35 -13.61 3.68
CA GLU A 66 -11.18 -13.58 2.79
C GLU A 66 -10.66 -12.16 2.53
N GLY A 67 -11.38 -11.13 3.00
CA GLY A 67 -10.99 -9.72 2.81
C GLY A 67 -11.07 -9.28 1.35
N SER A 68 -12.00 -9.84 0.59
CA SER A 68 -12.22 -9.54 -0.83
C SER A 68 -12.41 -8.04 -1.07
N PHE A 69 -13.04 -7.33 -0.12
CA PHE A 69 -13.26 -5.89 -0.18
C PHE A 69 -11.95 -5.10 -0.26
N GLY A 70 -10.94 -5.45 0.54
CA GLY A 70 -9.64 -4.80 0.54
C GLY A 70 -8.66 -5.35 -0.51
N ASN A 71 -9.05 -6.29 -1.37
CA ASN A 71 -8.19 -6.87 -2.40
C ASN A 71 -8.56 -6.32 -3.79
N LEU A 72 -7.95 -5.21 -4.16
CA LEU A 72 -8.35 -4.38 -5.28
C LEU A 72 -7.48 -4.62 -6.53
N ALA A 73 -8.12 -4.55 -7.69
CA ALA A 73 -7.54 -4.70 -9.01
C ALA A 73 -8.06 -3.62 -9.96
N ALA A 74 -7.63 -3.62 -11.23
CA ALA A 74 -8.00 -2.58 -12.19
C ALA A 74 -9.53 -2.42 -12.35
N ALA A 75 -10.29 -3.52 -12.33
CA ALA A 75 -11.75 -3.49 -12.46
C ALA A 75 -12.46 -2.70 -11.35
N ASN A 76 -11.86 -2.58 -10.16
CA ASN A 76 -12.45 -1.84 -9.05
C ASN A 76 -12.49 -0.32 -9.30
N PHE A 77 -11.74 0.17 -10.29
CA PHE A 77 -11.59 1.58 -10.64
C PHE A 77 -12.16 1.92 -12.03
N THR A 78 -13.18 1.19 -12.47
CA THR A 78 -13.73 1.34 -13.85
C THR A 78 -14.97 2.22 -13.93
N ARG A 79 -15.74 2.31 -12.84
CA ARG A 79 -16.91 3.20 -12.76
C ARG A 79 -16.52 4.60 -12.30
N ASP A 80 -15.55 4.66 -11.41
CA ASP A 80 -14.96 5.86 -10.83
C ASP A 80 -13.47 5.51 -10.63
N SER A 81 -12.59 6.47 -10.88
CA SER A 81 -11.17 6.32 -10.57
C SER A 81 -10.94 6.28 -9.07
N TRP A 82 -11.83 6.84 -8.26
CA TRP A 82 -11.71 6.92 -6.81
C TRP A 82 -12.51 5.83 -6.07
N ILE A 83 -11.88 5.29 -5.03
CA ILE A 83 -12.52 4.54 -3.96
C ILE A 83 -12.31 5.34 -2.67
N MET A 84 -13.38 5.96 -2.20
CA MET A 84 -13.37 6.87 -1.06
C MET A 84 -13.70 6.15 0.25
N GLY A 85 -13.19 6.68 1.36
CA GLY A 85 -13.65 6.28 2.70
C GLY A 85 -13.28 4.87 3.14
N LEU A 86 -12.19 4.29 2.61
CA LEU A 86 -11.73 2.97 3.06
C LEU A 86 -11.18 3.04 4.48
N THR A 87 -11.84 2.37 5.40
CA THR A 87 -11.41 2.25 6.79
C THR A 87 -10.40 1.11 6.96
N ILE A 88 -9.17 1.45 7.35
CA ILE A 88 -8.11 0.50 7.64
C ILE A 88 -7.87 0.50 9.16
N PRO A 89 -8.23 -0.57 9.88
CA PRO A 89 -7.97 -0.65 11.31
C PRO A 89 -6.46 -0.73 11.57
N ALA A 90 -6.04 -0.21 12.71
CA ALA A 90 -4.68 -0.37 13.17
C ALA A 90 -4.35 -1.86 13.27
N ALA A 91 -3.16 -2.23 12.83
CA ALA A 91 -2.69 -3.61 12.79
C ALA A 91 -2.76 -4.37 14.12
N SER A 92 -2.75 -3.65 15.24
CA SER A 92 -2.89 -4.21 16.59
C SER A 92 -4.34 -4.56 16.96
N GLN A 93 -5.32 -4.03 16.23
CA GLN A 93 -6.75 -4.19 16.50
C GLN A 93 -7.39 -5.31 15.68
N SER A 94 -6.84 -5.64 14.50
CA SER A 94 -7.42 -6.62 13.60
C SER A 94 -6.38 -7.32 12.73
N SER A 95 -6.60 -8.61 12.45
CA SER A 95 -5.87 -9.34 11.40
C SER A 95 -6.27 -8.88 10.00
N GLN A 96 -7.48 -8.34 9.81
CA GLN A 96 -7.94 -7.71 8.57
C GLN A 96 -7.58 -6.22 8.59
N SER A 97 -6.32 -5.89 8.34
CA SER A 97 -5.74 -4.55 8.62
C SER A 97 -4.92 -3.96 7.48
N MET A 98 -5.27 -4.29 6.23
CA MET A 98 -4.63 -3.69 5.06
C MET A 98 -5.54 -3.66 3.84
N VAL A 99 -5.18 -2.84 2.86
CA VAL A 99 -5.68 -2.91 1.50
C VAL A 99 -4.51 -3.35 0.60
N VAL A 100 -4.78 -4.27 -0.31
CA VAL A 100 -3.83 -4.72 -1.34
C VAL A 100 -4.34 -4.26 -2.68
N VAL A 101 -3.49 -3.59 -3.46
CA VAL A 101 -3.85 -3.06 -4.78
C VAL A 101 -2.93 -3.65 -5.84
N ASN A 102 -3.53 -4.22 -6.88
CA ASN A 102 -2.84 -4.76 -8.05
C ASN A 102 -3.54 -4.32 -9.35
N ILE A 103 -3.33 -3.07 -9.76
CA ILE A 103 -3.87 -2.52 -11.01
C ILE A 103 -3.21 -3.07 -12.27
N GLY A 104 -2.15 -3.89 -12.13
CA GLY A 104 -1.62 -4.70 -13.22
C GLY A 104 -2.46 -5.95 -13.52
N ALA A 105 -3.41 -6.32 -12.67
CA ALA A 105 -4.36 -7.39 -12.92
C ALA A 105 -5.75 -6.81 -13.25
N ALA A 106 -6.45 -7.44 -14.20
CA ALA A 106 -7.80 -7.02 -14.57
C ALA A 106 -8.77 -7.18 -13.39
N ASN A 107 -8.70 -8.31 -12.69
CA ASN A 107 -9.46 -8.59 -11.48
C ASN A 107 -8.70 -9.62 -10.61
N THR A 108 -9.30 -10.02 -9.49
CA THR A 108 -8.70 -10.95 -8.52
C THR A 108 -8.84 -12.43 -8.89
N ALA A 109 -9.59 -12.78 -9.95
CA ALA A 109 -9.83 -14.15 -10.33
C ALA A 109 -8.56 -14.87 -10.81
N VAL A 110 -8.54 -16.19 -10.62
CA VAL A 110 -7.49 -17.06 -11.17
C VAL A 110 -7.54 -17.00 -12.69
N GLY A 111 -6.39 -16.77 -13.32
CA GLY A 111 -6.28 -16.67 -14.78
C GLY A 111 -6.68 -15.31 -15.36
N ALA A 112 -7.03 -14.31 -14.53
CA ALA A 112 -7.28 -12.95 -15.00
C ALA A 112 -6.09 -12.38 -15.78
N ALA A 113 -6.37 -11.57 -16.80
CA ALA A 113 -5.35 -10.88 -17.59
C ALA A 113 -4.45 -10.04 -16.67
N ARG A 114 -3.13 -10.10 -16.92
CA ARG A 114 -2.11 -9.47 -16.08
C ARG A 114 -1.01 -8.85 -16.94
N THR A 115 -0.45 -7.77 -16.42
CA THR A 115 0.80 -7.18 -16.88
C THR A 115 1.77 -7.03 -15.70
N LEU A 116 3.06 -6.86 -15.99
CA LEU A 116 4.06 -6.68 -14.95
C LEU A 116 3.85 -5.32 -14.29
N TYR A 117 3.39 -5.34 -13.04
CA TYR A 117 3.11 -4.13 -12.28
C TYR A 117 3.36 -4.39 -10.78
N PRO A 118 3.87 -3.40 -10.01
CA PRO A 118 4.04 -3.55 -8.57
C PRO A 118 2.70 -3.74 -7.83
N ARG A 119 2.67 -4.65 -6.87
CA ARG A 119 1.56 -4.74 -5.91
C ARG A 119 1.84 -3.85 -4.72
N TYR A 120 0.83 -3.05 -4.33
CA TYR A 120 0.92 -2.14 -3.20
C TYR A 120 0.12 -2.66 -2.02
N TYR A 121 0.68 -2.50 -0.82
CA TYR A 121 0.09 -2.87 0.45
C TYR A 121 -0.04 -1.61 1.28
N ILE A 122 -1.26 -1.19 1.54
CA ILE A 122 -1.60 -0.01 2.33
C ILE A 122 -2.08 -0.49 3.70
N SER A 123 -1.40 -0.11 4.77
CA SER A 123 -1.75 -0.54 6.13
C SER A 123 -1.62 0.58 7.15
N TYR A 124 -2.29 0.44 8.28
CA TYR A 124 -2.25 1.42 9.35
C TYR A 124 -1.59 0.85 10.61
N ARG A 125 -0.65 1.59 11.20
CA ARG A 125 0.09 1.17 12.41
C ARG A 125 0.05 2.24 13.48
N VAL A 126 -0.19 1.81 14.71
CA VAL A 126 -0.19 2.65 15.92
C VAL A 126 0.71 1.98 16.94
N ARG A 127 1.67 2.74 17.48
CA ARG A 127 2.57 2.25 18.52
C ARG A 127 1.77 1.95 19.79
N ASN A 128 1.97 0.77 20.36
CA ASN A 128 1.43 0.44 21.67
C ASN A 128 2.42 0.84 22.78
N THR A 129 1.98 1.50 23.84
CA THR A 129 2.89 1.88 24.94
C THR A 129 3.12 0.74 25.94
N THR A 130 2.35 -0.34 25.86
CA THR A 130 2.46 -1.51 26.73
C THR A 130 3.58 -2.42 26.24
N MET A 131 4.60 -2.65 27.07
CA MET A 131 5.74 -3.50 26.73
C MET A 131 5.30 -4.92 26.33
N GLY A 132 5.85 -5.42 25.22
CA GLY A 132 5.52 -6.75 24.69
C GLY A 132 4.21 -6.82 23.89
N ALA A 133 3.39 -5.76 23.90
CA ALA A 133 2.22 -5.68 23.04
C ALA A 133 2.64 -5.46 21.57
N PHE A 134 1.71 -5.74 20.65
CA PHE A 134 1.88 -5.51 19.21
C PHE A 134 2.39 -4.08 18.97
N ASP A 135 3.49 -3.95 18.24
CA ASP A 135 4.14 -2.66 17.94
C ASP A 135 4.50 -1.79 19.13
N SER A 136 4.81 -2.41 20.27
CA SER A 136 5.40 -1.67 21.38
C SER A 136 6.78 -1.08 21.08
N GLY A 137 7.48 -1.69 20.13
CA GLY A 137 8.74 -1.21 19.58
C GLY A 137 8.61 -0.35 18.32
N LEU A 138 7.40 -0.01 17.85
CA LEU A 138 7.30 0.89 16.69
C LEU A 138 7.86 2.27 17.10
N PRO A 139 8.78 2.88 16.32
CA PRO A 139 9.30 4.20 16.64
C PRO A 139 8.18 5.24 16.78
N ALA A 140 8.32 6.19 17.70
CA ALA A 140 7.25 7.13 18.04
C ALA A 140 6.81 7.97 16.83
N GLU A 141 7.77 8.37 16.00
CA GLU A 141 7.58 9.10 14.76
C GLU A 141 6.86 8.29 13.68
N GLN A 142 6.88 6.95 13.78
CA GLN A 142 6.17 6.02 12.89
C GLN A 142 4.75 5.69 13.39
N SER A 143 4.38 6.14 14.60
CA SER A 143 3.04 5.90 15.14
C SER A 143 1.97 6.73 14.42
N ARG A 144 0.77 6.14 14.32
CA ARG A 144 -0.42 6.73 13.70
C ARG A 144 -0.20 7.10 12.23
N ARG A 145 0.52 6.25 11.49
CA ARG A 145 0.77 6.45 10.05
C ARG A 145 0.15 5.34 9.21
N VAL A 146 -0.29 5.75 8.03
CA VAL A 146 -0.55 4.85 6.91
C VAL A 146 0.79 4.55 6.24
N PHE A 147 1.08 3.29 6.03
CA PHE A 147 2.30 2.79 5.39
C PHE A 147 1.95 2.22 4.03
N ILE A 148 2.76 2.56 3.03
CA ILE A 148 2.62 2.10 1.67
C ILE A 148 3.86 1.26 1.34
N HIS A 149 3.66 -0.03 1.18
CA HIS A 149 4.72 -0.97 0.81
C HIS A 149 4.51 -1.51 -0.61
N ALA A 150 5.59 -1.77 -1.33
CA ALA A 150 5.56 -2.57 -2.56
C ALA A 150 6.11 -3.97 -2.31
N TYR A 151 5.45 -4.99 -2.87
CA TYR A 151 5.97 -6.35 -2.88
C TYR A 151 5.28 -7.24 -3.94
N ASN A 152 6.03 -7.87 -4.84
CA ASN A 152 5.44 -8.68 -5.91
C ASN A 152 5.32 -10.18 -5.59
N GLY A 153 5.55 -10.59 -4.35
CA GLY A 153 5.42 -11.99 -3.94
C GLY A 153 6.51 -12.92 -4.48
N THR A 154 7.44 -12.41 -5.29
CA THR A 154 8.65 -13.14 -5.69
C THR A 154 9.77 -12.82 -4.72
N GLN A 155 10.55 -13.82 -4.34
CA GLN A 155 11.73 -13.67 -3.50
C GLN A 155 12.96 -14.12 -4.28
N ASP A 156 13.85 -13.19 -4.60
CA ASP A 156 15.11 -13.48 -5.30
C ASP A 156 16.29 -12.86 -4.56
N LEU A 157 17.06 -13.71 -3.87
CA LEU A 157 18.28 -13.32 -3.14
C LEU A 157 19.44 -12.96 -4.07
N ARG A 158 19.40 -13.34 -5.35
CA ARG A 158 20.47 -13.06 -6.31
C ARG A 158 20.37 -11.69 -6.95
N ALA A 159 19.28 -10.98 -6.70
CA ALA A 159 19.06 -9.64 -7.22
C ALA A 159 18.74 -8.65 -6.10
N PRO A 160 19.73 -8.32 -5.23
CA PRO A 160 19.54 -7.36 -4.14
C PRO A 160 19.06 -5.97 -4.62
N GLN A 161 19.29 -5.65 -5.90
CA GLN A 161 18.84 -4.43 -6.58
C GLN A 161 17.42 -4.53 -7.19
N ASN A 162 16.78 -5.70 -7.19
CA ASN A 162 15.42 -5.84 -7.70
C ASN A 162 14.44 -5.27 -6.68
N PHE A 163 13.91 -4.08 -6.98
CA PHE A 163 12.92 -3.29 -6.24
C PHE A 163 11.61 -4.02 -5.85
N HIS A 164 11.47 -5.31 -6.19
CA HIS A 164 10.24 -6.10 -6.04
C HIS A 164 10.45 -7.51 -5.46
N ALA A 165 11.70 -7.93 -5.22
CA ALA A 165 12.03 -9.25 -4.67
C ALA A 165 11.84 -9.34 -3.15
N LYS A 166 11.66 -8.19 -2.49
CA LYS A 166 11.44 -8.06 -1.05
C LYS A 166 10.38 -7.00 -0.77
N SER A 167 9.89 -6.96 0.47
CA SER A 167 9.03 -5.87 0.92
C SER A 167 9.82 -4.57 0.99
N VAL A 168 9.28 -3.50 0.41
CA VAL A 168 9.91 -2.17 0.42
C VAL A 168 8.90 -1.12 0.88
N LEU A 169 9.23 -0.39 1.95
CA LEU A 169 8.48 0.80 2.37
C LEU A 169 8.72 1.94 1.36
N LEU A 170 7.66 2.38 0.70
CA LEU A 170 7.70 3.46 -0.28
C LEU A 170 7.49 4.82 0.38
N ALA A 171 6.48 4.90 1.23
CA ALA A 171 6.14 6.11 1.96
C ALA A 171 5.28 5.80 3.19
N SER A 172 5.23 6.74 4.13
CA SER A 172 4.28 6.71 5.23
C SER A 172 3.87 8.12 5.67
N GLY A 173 2.61 8.28 6.06
CA GLY A 173 2.08 9.60 6.42
C GLY A 173 0.83 9.55 7.30
N GLN A 174 0.47 10.71 7.84
CA GLN A 174 -0.69 10.92 8.71
C GLN A 174 -1.83 11.59 7.92
N ALA A 175 -2.84 12.16 8.59
CA ALA A 175 -3.91 12.90 7.92
C ALA A 175 -3.36 13.98 6.96
N SER A 176 -4.06 14.17 5.84
CA SER A 176 -3.70 15.05 4.73
C SER A 176 -2.44 14.64 3.95
N PHE A 177 -1.87 13.47 4.22
CA PHE A 177 -0.82 12.90 3.40
C PHE A 177 -1.38 12.37 2.08
N THR A 178 -0.70 12.68 0.98
CA THR A 178 -0.95 12.07 -0.32
C THR A 178 0.34 11.45 -0.85
N TRP A 179 0.23 10.26 -1.41
CA TRP A 179 1.31 9.59 -2.12
C TRP A 179 0.82 9.18 -3.50
N THR A 180 1.69 9.33 -4.50
CA THR A 180 1.43 8.93 -5.88
C THR A 180 2.51 7.96 -6.32
N SER A 181 2.09 6.81 -6.86
CA SER A 181 3.01 5.85 -7.43
C SER A 181 3.61 6.37 -8.74
N PRO A 182 4.74 5.82 -9.20
CA PRO A 182 5.15 5.99 -10.59
C PRO A 182 4.04 5.53 -11.54
N PHE A 183 3.86 6.25 -12.64
CA PHE A 183 2.89 5.92 -13.68
C PHE A 183 3.51 4.95 -14.69
N TRP A 184 2.93 3.75 -14.85
CA TRP A 184 3.45 2.75 -15.81
C TRP A 184 2.41 2.46 -16.87
N ASN A 185 2.70 2.86 -18.10
CA ASN A 185 1.86 2.56 -19.26
C ASN A 185 2.13 1.15 -19.77
N ALA A 186 1.51 0.17 -19.12
CA ALA A 186 1.70 -1.24 -19.45
C ALA A 186 0.69 -1.72 -20.53
N SER A 187 -0.50 -1.13 -20.58
CA SER A 187 -1.53 -1.25 -21.63
C SER A 187 -2.65 -0.23 -21.35
N VAL A 188 -3.50 0.08 -22.34
CA VAL A 188 -4.62 1.03 -22.14
C VAL A 188 -5.63 0.61 -21.05
N LEU A 189 -5.70 -0.69 -20.72
CA LEU A 189 -6.68 -1.20 -19.73
C LEU A 189 -6.06 -1.62 -18.40
N LEU A 190 -4.77 -1.92 -18.33
CA LEU A 190 -4.05 -2.39 -17.12
C LEU A 190 -2.79 -1.58 -16.85
N GLY A 191 -2.49 -1.37 -15.57
CA GLY A 191 -1.44 -0.47 -15.11
C GLY A 191 -1.97 0.94 -14.88
N GLY A 192 -1.11 1.94 -15.06
CA GLY A 192 -1.35 3.33 -14.70
C GLY A 192 -0.57 3.77 -13.46
N GLY A 193 -1.13 4.72 -12.71
CA GLY A 193 -0.64 5.16 -11.40
C GLY A 193 -1.65 4.86 -10.29
N LEU A 194 -1.18 4.86 -9.04
CA LEU A 194 -2.02 4.78 -7.85
C LEU A 194 -1.76 6.01 -6.97
N VAL A 195 -2.82 6.74 -6.65
CA VAL A 195 -2.82 7.79 -5.64
C VAL A 195 -3.44 7.23 -4.35
N VAL A 196 -2.79 7.50 -3.23
CA VAL A 196 -3.25 7.17 -1.87
C VAL A 196 -3.37 8.48 -1.09
N ARG A 197 -4.58 8.86 -0.70
CA ARG A 197 -4.84 10.01 0.17
C ARG A 197 -5.27 9.54 1.54
N VAL A 198 -4.61 10.03 2.58
CA VAL A 198 -4.96 9.76 3.97
C VAL A 198 -5.87 10.89 4.45
N GLU A 199 -7.14 10.59 4.64
CA GLU A 199 -8.15 11.59 5.01
C GLU A 199 -8.11 11.84 6.52
N ARG A 200 -8.06 10.76 7.31
CA ARG A 200 -8.09 10.83 8.77
C ARG A 200 -7.34 9.66 9.38
N VAL A 201 -6.78 9.87 10.58
CA VAL A 201 -6.17 8.83 11.41
C VAL A 201 -6.54 9.04 12.87
N ASN A 202 -6.66 7.98 13.65
CA ASN A 202 -6.85 8.01 15.11
C ASN A 202 -6.16 6.80 15.77
N ASP A 203 -6.38 6.53 17.05
CA ASP A 203 -5.68 5.43 17.73
C ASP A 203 -6.07 4.01 17.27
N THR A 204 -7.17 3.87 16.53
CA THR A 204 -7.75 2.57 16.17
C THR A 204 -7.82 2.32 14.68
N GLU A 205 -7.81 3.36 13.84
CA GLU A 205 -8.00 3.24 12.39
C GLU A 205 -7.50 4.46 11.61
N ALA A 206 -7.33 4.26 10.30
CA ALA A 206 -7.20 5.31 9.30
C ALA A 206 -8.33 5.23 8.29
N ILE A 207 -8.71 6.39 7.74
CA ILE A 207 -9.57 6.48 6.56
C ILE A 207 -8.72 6.97 5.40
N VAL A 208 -8.77 6.22 4.30
CA VAL A 208 -8.02 6.53 3.08
C VAL A 208 -8.92 6.54 1.86
N ALA A 209 -8.53 7.34 0.88
CA ALA A 209 -9.05 7.31 -0.47
C ALA A 209 -7.97 6.80 -1.41
N LEU A 210 -8.35 5.95 -2.36
CA LEU A 210 -7.45 5.36 -3.35
C LEU A 210 -7.93 5.75 -4.74
N CYS A 211 -7.02 6.16 -5.61
CA CYS A 211 -7.36 6.47 -7.00
C CYS A 211 -6.43 5.80 -7.98
N ARG A 212 -6.99 5.25 -9.06
CA ARG A 212 -6.20 4.74 -10.18
C ARG A 212 -6.11 5.80 -11.26
N GLN A 213 -4.89 6.29 -11.51
CA GLN A 213 -4.58 7.15 -12.64
C GLN A 213 -4.53 6.32 -13.91
N THR A 214 -5.35 6.64 -14.90
CA THR A 214 -5.30 6.06 -16.26
C THR A 214 -4.50 6.94 -17.22
N MET A 215 -4.27 8.20 -16.85
CA MET A 215 -3.38 9.13 -17.54
C MET A 215 -2.66 10.07 -16.57
N LEU A 216 -1.72 10.88 -17.09
CA LEU A 216 -0.94 11.82 -16.27
C LEU A 216 -1.55 13.23 -16.21
N LYS A 217 -2.40 13.56 -17.18
CA LYS A 217 -3.07 14.84 -17.40
C LYS A 217 -4.32 14.55 -18.21
N GLU A 218 -5.47 15.08 -17.83
CA GLU A 218 -6.70 14.90 -18.61
C GLU A 218 -6.60 15.59 -19.97
N ALA A 219 -7.09 14.92 -21.03
CA ALA A 219 -7.10 15.45 -22.38
C ALA A 219 -8.08 14.72 -23.30
N GLY A 220 -8.63 15.44 -24.29
CA GLY A 220 -9.45 14.84 -25.35
C GLY A 220 -10.77 14.31 -24.81
N GLU A 221 -11.06 13.02 -25.04
CA GLU A 221 -12.30 12.38 -24.57
C GLU A 221 -12.39 12.28 -23.04
N ALA A 222 -11.24 12.27 -22.34
CA ALA A 222 -11.17 12.27 -20.87
C ALA A 222 -11.76 13.56 -20.25
N CYS A 223 -11.80 14.66 -21.01
CA CYS A 223 -12.29 15.95 -20.51
C CYS A 223 -13.82 16.09 -20.50
N GLY A 224 -14.54 14.99 -20.56
CA GLY A 224 -16.00 14.95 -20.57
C GLY A 224 -16.58 13.55 -20.37
N ASP A 225 -15.82 12.64 -19.75
CA ASP A 225 -16.25 11.27 -19.49
C ASP A 225 -16.85 11.09 -18.09
N GLY A 226 -16.81 12.13 -17.24
CA GLY A 226 -17.35 12.12 -15.88
C GLY A 226 -16.39 11.59 -14.83
N VAL A 227 -15.12 11.35 -15.18
CA VAL A 227 -14.16 10.62 -14.34
C VAL A 227 -12.85 11.38 -14.22
N ASP A 228 -12.37 11.57 -12.99
CA ASP A 228 -11.04 12.10 -12.70
C ASP A 228 -9.96 11.06 -13.09
N ASN A 229 -9.48 11.11 -14.33
CA ASN A 229 -8.58 10.14 -14.94
C ASN A 229 -7.12 10.30 -14.49
N ASP A 230 -6.75 11.47 -13.96
CA ASP A 230 -5.40 11.77 -13.48
C ASP A 230 -5.29 11.90 -11.94
N CYS A 231 -6.41 11.75 -11.24
CA CYS A 231 -6.53 11.70 -9.79
C CYS A 231 -6.09 12.99 -9.08
N ASP A 232 -6.27 14.16 -9.69
CA ASP A 232 -5.98 15.45 -9.05
C ASP A 232 -7.13 15.95 -8.14
N GLY A 233 -8.30 15.30 -8.21
CA GLY A 233 -9.51 15.59 -7.47
C GLY A 233 -10.52 16.45 -8.22
N LYS A 234 -10.35 16.68 -9.53
CA LYS A 234 -11.25 17.46 -10.38
C LYS A 234 -11.51 16.71 -11.68
N PRO A 235 -12.76 16.35 -11.99
CA PRO A 235 -13.09 15.72 -13.25
C PRO A 235 -13.41 16.75 -14.36
N ASP A 236 -13.06 16.40 -15.59
CA ASP A 236 -13.57 17.02 -16.83
C ASP A 236 -13.36 18.55 -16.89
N SER A 237 -14.44 19.32 -17.13
CA SER A 237 -14.41 20.78 -17.23
C SER A 237 -14.03 21.49 -15.92
N GLU A 238 -14.01 20.78 -14.79
CA GLU A 238 -13.47 21.31 -13.54
C GLU A 238 -11.94 21.18 -13.47
N ASP A 239 -11.34 20.29 -14.27
CA ASP A 239 -9.89 20.11 -14.40
C ASP A 239 -9.26 21.23 -15.26
N PRO A 240 -8.29 21.98 -14.72
CA PRO A 240 -7.50 22.94 -15.49
C PRO A 240 -6.75 22.37 -16.71
N ASP A 241 -6.47 21.06 -16.76
CA ASP A 241 -5.81 20.40 -17.88
C ASP A 241 -6.73 20.25 -19.12
N CYS A 242 -8.04 20.42 -18.93
CA CYS A 242 -9.06 20.34 -19.97
C CYS A 242 -9.38 21.67 -20.68
N LEU A 243 -8.55 22.70 -20.49
CA LEU A 243 -8.70 24.06 -21.02
C LEU A 243 -7.78 24.42 -22.19
#